data_AF-A0A9P0JGG7-F1
#
_entry.id   AF-A0A9P0JGG7-F1
#
_cell.length_a   1.000
_cell.length_b   1.000
_cell.length_c   1.000
_cell.angle_alpha   90.00
_cell.angle_beta   90.00
_cell.angle_gamma   90.00
#
_symmetry.space_group_name_H-M   'P 1'
#
loop_
_entity.id
_entity.type
_entity.pdbx_description
1 polymer ?
#
loop_
_entity_poly.entity_id
_entity_poly.type
_entity_poly.pdbx_seq_one_letter_code
_entity_poly.pdbx_strand_id
1 'polypeptide(L)'
;MSELLFECYHVPGICYGIDGLFSYHYNGFKEKTGLIVNCGHHTTHIIPVIKGTPDLINSRRIDVGGYHITYYLHKLLQLKYPAHYNAITPSRAEELLYEHGFLAVHYTDVLKQWSDAEYYDRNVKRIQLPYSMAVILTPDQQRDKRREMAKKLVEMNARKRDEKLAEDEEQVHQLLMIREMIEDGEPIEEVREVLKSHGLKNEKDLKKLITDLQTRIDRAKSKIAAASHNASHVEEHVMEEPKLRLFKNKIQLPKEESISKAWLKDIYKKRQDIIDKKAVRKQRRQDMAKRGTAASLERMRLISQLARKDKRDDDFGSRDEDWDVYKVINKEGGDTDSEEEQDKISELEDILRFYDPTFVSSNTNEEQNPKEAHQLHFGIERMRCTEVLFQPSIIGCGQGGISDTIEFILKKYPVQTANDLAENVFLTGGPTKLPDFKERVFRELREMRPLETSINVKLSDSPILDAWFGAKEFANKPNFNEYLLTPEMYAEMGGDYFIENSCSNMYCPLPEAVQEPEGLSELHTEM
;
A
#
# COMPACT_ATOMS: atom_id res chain seq x y z
N MET A 1 -23.91 -23.74 -0.71
CA MET A 1 -22.87 -24.62 -1.31
C MET A 1 -23.49 -25.90 -1.83
N SER A 2 -24.28 -26.63 -1.02
CA SER A 2 -25.02 -27.83 -1.46
C SER A 2 -25.83 -27.59 -2.74
N GLU A 3 -26.62 -26.50 -2.78
CA GLU A 3 -27.40 -26.08 -3.95
C GLU A 3 -26.55 -26.00 -5.23
N LEU A 4 -25.46 -25.23 -5.20
CA LEU A 4 -24.53 -25.11 -6.33
C LEU A 4 -24.00 -26.48 -6.78
N LEU A 5 -23.59 -27.33 -5.84
CA LEU A 5 -22.99 -28.64 -6.15
C LEU A 5 -24.02 -29.61 -6.76
N PHE A 6 -25.25 -29.64 -6.26
CA PHE A 6 -26.29 -30.52 -6.80
C PHE A 6 -26.92 -29.96 -8.08
N GLU A 7 -27.29 -28.68 -8.12
CA GLU A 7 -28.06 -28.11 -9.22
C GLU A 7 -27.19 -27.73 -10.42
N CYS A 8 -25.98 -27.20 -10.19
CA CYS A 8 -25.10 -26.81 -11.29
C CYS A 8 -24.17 -27.96 -11.70
N TYR A 9 -23.57 -28.66 -10.73
CA TYR A 9 -22.54 -29.67 -10.99
C TYR A 9 -23.06 -31.11 -10.97
N HIS A 10 -24.31 -31.35 -10.56
CA HIS A 10 -24.96 -32.66 -10.59
C HIS A 10 -24.13 -33.75 -9.89
N VAL A 11 -23.53 -33.42 -8.73
CA VAL A 11 -22.72 -34.39 -7.97
C VAL A 11 -23.60 -35.49 -7.35
N PRO A 12 -23.13 -36.75 -7.29
CA PRO A 12 -23.93 -37.87 -6.79
C PRO A 12 -24.11 -37.88 -5.27
N GLY A 13 -23.25 -37.16 -4.53
CA GLY A 13 -23.36 -37.03 -3.09
C GLY A 13 -22.29 -36.13 -2.50
N ILE A 14 -22.58 -35.56 -1.33
CA ILE A 14 -21.71 -34.59 -0.65
C ILE A 14 -21.47 -35.05 0.78
N CYS A 15 -20.24 -34.95 1.27
CA CYS A 15 -19.90 -35.16 2.67
C CYS A 15 -19.13 -33.94 3.18
N TYR A 16 -19.51 -33.45 4.36
CA TYR A 16 -18.87 -32.30 5.01
C TYR A 16 -17.98 -32.75 6.16
N GLY A 17 -16.88 -32.04 6.38
CA GLY A 17 -15.99 -32.29 7.50
C GLY A 17 -14.99 -31.16 7.75
N ILE A 18 -14.41 -31.19 8.95
CA ILE A 18 -13.45 -30.22 9.47
C ILE A 18 -12.04 -30.73 9.20
N ASP A 19 -11.25 -29.90 8.54
CA ASP A 19 -9.85 -30.11 8.17
C ASP A 19 -8.96 -30.56 9.35
N GLY A 20 -9.05 -29.88 10.49
CA GLY A 20 -8.28 -30.18 11.69
C GLY A 20 -8.59 -31.57 12.26
N LEU A 21 -9.85 -32.01 12.17
CA LEU A 21 -10.26 -33.35 12.60
C LEU A 21 -9.72 -34.41 11.64
N PHE A 22 -9.82 -34.20 10.32
CA PHE A 22 -9.23 -35.11 9.34
C PHE A 22 -7.72 -35.28 9.56
N SER A 23 -7.00 -34.18 9.77
CA SER A 23 -5.57 -34.19 10.07
C SER A 23 -5.26 -34.96 11.37
N TYR A 24 -6.06 -34.77 12.42
CA TYR A 24 -5.90 -35.51 13.69
C TYR A 24 -6.12 -37.03 13.54
N HIS A 25 -7.15 -37.43 12.79
CA HIS A 25 -7.43 -38.84 12.55
C HIS A 25 -6.36 -39.52 11.67
N TYR A 26 -5.84 -38.81 10.66
CA TYR A 26 -4.76 -39.31 9.78
C TYR A 26 -3.48 -39.60 10.56
N ASN A 27 -3.15 -38.76 11.54
CA ASN A 27 -1.95 -38.90 12.38
C ASN A 27 -2.10 -39.94 13.52
N GLY A 28 -3.09 -40.85 13.44
CA GLY A 28 -3.20 -41.98 14.36
C GLY A 28 -3.77 -41.65 15.75
N PHE A 29 -4.50 -40.53 15.89
CA PHE A 29 -5.13 -40.15 17.15
C PHE A 29 -6.62 -40.50 17.25
N LYS A 30 -7.15 -41.38 16.39
CA LYS A 30 -8.60 -41.61 16.21
C LYS A 30 -9.40 -41.90 17.49
N GLU A 31 -8.77 -42.46 18.53
CA GLU A 31 -9.43 -42.81 19.80
C GLU A 31 -8.84 -42.08 21.02
N LYS A 32 -7.86 -41.21 20.80
CA LYS A 32 -7.14 -40.55 21.89
C LYS A 32 -7.86 -39.28 22.32
N THR A 33 -7.87 -39.04 23.63
CA THR A 33 -8.18 -37.73 24.18
C THR A 33 -6.99 -36.81 23.90
N GLY A 34 -7.27 -35.64 23.33
CA GLY A 34 -6.25 -34.69 22.94
C GLY A 34 -6.83 -33.35 22.53
N LEU A 35 -5.96 -32.35 22.43
CA LEU A 35 -6.31 -31.00 22.05
C LEU A 35 -5.72 -30.67 20.68
N ILE A 36 -6.57 -30.37 19.70
CA ILE A 36 -6.14 -29.93 18.38
C ILE A 36 -5.98 -28.42 18.40
N VAL A 37 -4.83 -27.93 17.92
CA VAL A 37 -4.59 -26.52 17.60
C VAL A 37 -4.40 -26.43 16.09
N ASN A 38 -5.47 -26.05 15.39
CA ASN A 38 -5.47 -25.88 13.94
C ASN A 38 -5.29 -24.41 13.57
N CYS A 39 -4.08 -24.04 13.13
CA CYS A 39 -3.78 -22.69 12.66
C CYS A 39 -4.07 -22.58 11.16
N GLY A 40 -5.22 -21.99 10.81
CA GLY A 40 -5.60 -21.76 9.43
C GLY A 40 -4.99 -20.48 8.83
N HIS A 41 -5.39 -20.16 7.60
CA HIS A 41 -4.98 -18.93 6.93
C HIS A 41 -5.61 -17.69 7.58
N HIS A 42 -6.92 -17.68 7.81
CA HIS A 42 -7.58 -16.51 8.44
C HIS A 42 -7.75 -16.66 9.95
N THR A 43 -8.01 -17.87 10.42
CA THR A 43 -8.46 -18.12 11.78
C THR A 43 -7.70 -19.31 12.38
N THR A 44 -7.61 -19.35 13.70
CA THR A 44 -7.03 -20.46 14.46
C THR A 44 -8.13 -21.10 15.30
N HIS A 45 -8.28 -22.42 15.21
CA HIS A 45 -9.27 -23.17 15.96
C HIS A 45 -8.58 -24.07 16.98
N ILE A 46 -9.10 -24.08 18.20
CA ILE A 46 -8.66 -24.98 19.26
C ILE A 46 -9.84 -25.90 19.58
N ILE A 47 -9.67 -27.19 19.30
CA ILE A 47 -10.74 -28.19 19.32
C ILE A 47 -10.34 -29.31 20.29
N PRO A 48 -10.98 -29.42 21.46
CA PRO A 48 -10.81 -30.55 22.36
C PRO A 48 -11.49 -31.80 21.79
N VAL A 49 -10.78 -32.93 21.82
CA VAL A 49 -11.30 -34.25 21.42
C VAL A 49 -11.21 -35.17 22.62
N ILE A 50 -12.34 -35.77 23.01
CA ILE A 50 -12.44 -36.66 24.17
C ILE A 50 -12.78 -38.06 23.67
N LYS A 51 -11.88 -39.02 23.91
CA LYS A 51 -12.06 -40.43 23.49
C LYS A 51 -12.48 -40.58 22.01
N GLY A 52 -11.89 -39.78 21.13
CA GLY A 52 -12.17 -39.77 19.69
C GLY A 52 -13.39 -38.94 19.24
N THR A 53 -14.17 -38.39 20.17
CA THR A 53 -15.30 -37.50 19.85
C THR A 53 -14.93 -36.03 20.03
N PRO A 54 -15.13 -35.17 19.02
CA PRO A 54 -14.82 -33.74 19.14
C PRO A 54 -15.87 -33.02 20.00
N ASP A 55 -15.42 -32.23 20.98
CA ASP A 55 -16.29 -31.34 21.74
C ASP A 55 -16.34 -29.96 21.08
N LEU A 56 -17.29 -29.81 20.15
CA LEU A 56 -17.49 -28.60 19.36
C LEU A 56 -18.09 -27.44 20.19
N ILE A 57 -18.77 -27.74 21.31
CA ILE A 57 -19.39 -26.72 22.17
C ILE A 57 -18.30 -25.93 22.92
N ASN A 58 -17.26 -26.64 23.39
CA ASN A 58 -16.16 -26.03 24.11
C ASN A 58 -14.98 -25.63 23.20
N SER A 59 -15.04 -25.95 21.92
CA SER A 59 -14.09 -25.46 20.92
C SER A 59 -14.08 -23.93 20.87
N ARG A 60 -12.93 -23.35 20.53
CA ARG A 60 -12.79 -21.89 20.38
C ARG A 60 -12.10 -21.54 19.07
N ARG A 61 -12.52 -20.42 18.51
CA ARG A 61 -11.95 -19.79 17.33
C ARG A 61 -11.32 -18.48 17.73
N ILE A 62 -10.13 -18.23 17.21
CA ILE A 62 -9.40 -16.97 17.26
C ILE A 62 -9.40 -16.41 15.83
N ASP A 63 -9.76 -15.15 15.66
CA ASP A 63 -9.78 -14.43 14.38
C ASP A 63 -8.39 -13.94 13.96
N VAL A 64 -7.39 -14.79 14.20
CA VAL A 64 -5.99 -14.57 13.82
C VAL A 64 -5.46 -15.87 13.22
N GLY A 65 -4.69 -15.74 12.14
CA GLY A 65 -4.12 -16.85 11.37
C GLY A 65 -2.97 -16.38 10.51
N GLY A 66 -2.52 -17.21 9.57
CA GLY A 66 -1.39 -16.93 8.69
C GLY A 66 -1.48 -15.60 7.92
N TYR A 67 -2.66 -15.27 7.39
CA TYR A 67 -2.94 -13.99 6.70
C TYR A 67 -2.55 -12.80 7.57
N HIS A 68 -2.94 -12.81 8.84
CA HIS A 68 -2.72 -11.69 9.76
C HIS A 68 -1.23 -11.49 10.05
N ILE A 69 -0.48 -12.58 10.21
CA ILE A 69 0.98 -12.56 10.41
C ILE A 69 1.67 -11.96 9.18
N THR A 70 1.36 -12.50 8.00
CA THR A 70 1.92 -12.06 6.71
C THR A 70 1.55 -10.62 6.40
N TYR A 71 0.28 -10.24 6.60
CA TYR A 71 -0.20 -8.90 6.35
C TYR A 71 0.43 -7.89 7.31
N TYR A 72 0.56 -8.24 8.59
CA TYR A 72 1.25 -7.39 9.56
C TYR A 72 2.73 -7.22 9.20
N LEU A 73 3.43 -8.30 8.83
CA LEU A 73 4.81 -8.21 8.34
C LEU A 73 4.93 -7.31 7.10
N HIS A 74 4.04 -7.49 6.13
CA HIS A 74 3.96 -6.66 4.92
C HIS A 74 3.82 -5.17 5.27
N LYS A 75 2.92 -4.82 6.20
CA LYS A 75 2.75 -3.44 6.66
C LYS A 75 3.95 -2.91 7.43
N LEU A 76 4.59 -3.71 8.28
CA LEU A 76 5.81 -3.31 8.97
C LEU A 76 6.94 -2.99 7.97
N LEU A 77 7.14 -3.83 6.95
CA LEU A 77 8.17 -3.61 5.94
C LEU A 77 7.86 -2.37 5.07
N GLN A 78 6.60 -2.14 4.70
CA GLN A 78 6.19 -0.94 3.96
C GLN A 78 6.43 0.35 4.75
N LEU A 79 6.16 0.34 6.06
CA LEU A 79 6.39 1.49 6.94
C LEU A 79 7.88 1.74 7.17
N LYS A 80 8.69 0.68 7.24
CA LYS A 80 10.15 0.77 7.42
C LYS A 80 10.86 1.22 6.14
N TYR A 81 10.38 0.82 4.97
CA TYR A 81 10.97 1.15 3.66
C TYR A 81 9.95 1.77 2.69
N PRO A 82 9.53 3.03 2.91
CA PRO A 82 8.52 3.68 2.07
C PRO A 82 8.91 3.78 0.58
N ALA A 83 10.20 3.96 0.28
CA ALA A 83 10.71 4.03 -1.09
C ALA A 83 10.46 2.74 -1.89
N HIS A 84 10.36 1.60 -1.20
CA HIS A 84 10.20 0.28 -1.81
C HIS A 84 8.78 -0.27 -1.66
N TYR A 85 7.79 0.59 -1.37
CA TYR A 85 6.40 0.20 -1.14
C TYR A 85 5.84 -0.74 -2.21
N ASN A 86 6.10 -0.44 -3.49
CA ASN A 86 5.64 -1.22 -4.63
C ASN A 86 6.40 -2.55 -4.81
N ALA A 87 7.64 -2.63 -4.33
CA ALA A 87 8.47 -3.83 -4.46
C ALA A 87 8.16 -4.87 -3.37
N ILE A 88 7.63 -4.44 -2.23
CA ILE A 88 7.25 -5.31 -1.11
C ILE A 88 5.79 -5.73 -1.33
N THR A 89 5.58 -6.90 -1.93
CA THR A 89 4.24 -7.47 -2.15
C THR A 89 3.83 -8.40 -1.00
N PRO A 90 2.52 -8.66 -0.79
CA PRO A 90 2.06 -9.61 0.22
C PRO A 90 2.66 -11.02 0.05
N SER A 91 2.75 -11.52 -1.19
CA SER A 91 3.34 -12.83 -1.48
C SER A 91 4.82 -12.90 -1.16
N ARG A 92 5.59 -11.82 -1.43
CA ARG A 92 7.00 -11.74 -1.02
C ARG A 92 7.15 -11.70 0.49
N ALA A 93 6.28 -10.98 1.18
CA ALA A 93 6.28 -10.96 2.65
C ALA A 93 5.99 -12.36 3.22
N GLU A 94 5.10 -13.13 2.59
CA GLU A 94 4.82 -14.52 2.97
C GLU A 94 6.04 -15.43 2.78
N GLU A 95 6.70 -15.34 1.63
CA GLU A 95 7.93 -16.08 1.34
C GLU A 95 9.02 -15.76 2.36
N LEU A 96 9.27 -14.47 2.62
CA LEU A 96 10.22 -14.02 3.63
C LEU A 96 9.89 -14.53 5.04
N LEU A 97 8.61 -14.57 5.40
CA LEU A 97 8.14 -15.09 6.67
C LEU A 97 8.48 -16.58 6.82
N TYR A 98 8.15 -17.41 5.83
CA TYR A 98 8.37 -18.85 5.94
C TYR A 98 9.83 -19.27 5.73
N GLU A 99 10.64 -18.48 5.02
CA GLU A 99 12.08 -18.75 4.84
C GLU A 99 12.94 -18.26 6.01
N HIS A 100 12.56 -17.16 6.66
CA HIS A 100 13.43 -16.48 7.63
C HIS A 100 12.76 -16.12 8.95
N GLY A 101 11.43 -16.18 9.04
CA GLY A 101 10.68 -16.00 10.28
C GLY A 101 10.80 -17.19 11.21
N PHE A 102 10.56 -16.96 12.50
CA PHE A 102 10.59 -17.98 13.54
C PHE A 102 9.80 -17.50 14.76
N LEU A 103 9.32 -18.42 15.58
CA LEU A 103 8.68 -18.06 16.84
C LEU A 103 9.72 -17.97 17.94
N ALA A 104 9.82 -16.81 18.59
CA ALA A 104 10.62 -16.74 19.80
C ALA A 104 9.94 -17.55 20.89
N VAL A 105 10.66 -18.50 21.49
CA VAL A 105 10.23 -19.17 22.73
C VAL A 105 10.10 -18.06 23.78
N HIS A 106 11.19 -17.51 24.30
CA HIS A 106 11.18 -16.37 25.23
C HIS A 106 11.17 -15.02 24.50
N TYR A 107 9.99 -14.57 24.08
CA TYR A 107 9.83 -13.33 23.30
C TYR A 107 10.52 -12.10 23.92
N THR A 108 10.31 -11.86 25.22
CA THR A 108 10.87 -10.70 25.94
C THR A 108 12.40 -10.73 26.02
N ASP A 109 12.99 -11.91 26.18
CA ASP A 109 14.44 -12.05 26.32
C ASP A 109 15.14 -11.93 24.97
N VAL A 110 14.59 -12.57 23.92
CA VAL A 110 15.09 -12.39 22.55
C VAL A 110 14.95 -10.92 22.13
N LEU A 111 13.85 -10.25 22.50
CA LEU A 111 13.65 -8.83 22.22
C LEU A 111 14.75 -7.94 22.83
N LYS A 112 15.21 -8.24 24.05
CA LYS A 112 16.34 -7.52 24.67
C LYS A 112 17.64 -7.75 23.90
N GLN A 113 17.88 -8.96 23.41
CA GLN A 113 19.09 -9.29 22.64
C GLN A 113 19.18 -8.49 21.34
N TRP A 114 18.06 -8.15 20.70
CA TRP A 114 18.04 -7.29 19.50
C TRP A 114 18.53 -5.86 19.73
N SER A 115 18.71 -5.44 20.99
CA SER A 115 19.31 -4.13 21.32
C SER A 115 20.84 -4.14 21.23
N ASP A 116 21.46 -5.32 21.24
CA ASP A 116 22.91 -5.49 21.12
C ASP A 116 23.34 -5.44 19.65
N ALA A 117 24.39 -4.66 19.35
CA ALA A 117 24.90 -4.46 18.00
C ALA A 117 25.51 -5.74 17.41
N GLU A 118 26.25 -6.52 18.20
CA GLU A 118 26.86 -7.77 17.72
C GLU A 118 25.79 -8.82 17.39
N TYR A 119 24.74 -8.87 18.22
CA TYR A 119 23.60 -9.75 17.98
C TYR A 119 22.81 -9.29 16.75
N TYR A 120 22.61 -7.99 16.57
CA TYR A 120 21.93 -7.42 15.40
C TYR A 120 22.64 -7.83 14.10
N ASP A 121 23.94 -7.58 13.97
CA ASP A 121 24.68 -7.84 12.74
C ASP A 121 24.73 -9.32 12.35
N ARG A 122 24.73 -10.21 13.35
CA ARG A 122 24.71 -11.66 13.13
C ARG A 122 23.35 -12.19 12.68
N ASN A 123 22.27 -11.61 13.20
CA ASN A 123 20.92 -12.15 13.03
C ASN A 123 20.07 -11.39 12.01
N VAL A 124 20.45 -10.17 11.64
CA VAL A 124 19.77 -9.42 10.59
C VAL A 124 19.96 -10.12 9.24
N LYS A 125 18.86 -10.30 8.51
CA LYS A 125 18.89 -10.80 7.13
C LYS A 125 18.80 -9.62 6.18
N ARG A 126 19.79 -9.49 5.29
CA ARG A 126 19.83 -8.45 4.25
C ARG A 126 19.29 -9.04 2.97
N ILE A 127 18.10 -8.62 2.56
CA ILE A 127 17.39 -9.11 1.38
C ILE A 127 17.58 -8.10 0.27
N GLN A 128 18.10 -8.55 -0.87
CA GLN A 128 18.27 -7.68 -2.04
C GLN A 128 16.96 -7.63 -2.84
N LEU A 129 16.42 -6.44 -3.02
CA LEU A 129 15.33 -6.20 -3.98
C LEU A 129 15.89 -6.09 -5.40
N PRO A 130 15.09 -6.46 -6.42
CA PRO A 130 15.46 -6.23 -7.80
C PRO A 130 15.63 -4.73 -8.05
N TYR A 131 16.77 -4.36 -8.62
CA TYR A 131 17.06 -2.99 -9.02
C TYR A 131 17.71 -3.00 -10.40
N SER A 132 17.43 -1.99 -11.21
CA SER A 132 18.17 -1.75 -12.44
C SER A 132 19.37 -0.86 -12.11
N MET A 133 20.56 -1.29 -12.51
CA MET A 133 21.69 -0.38 -12.54
C MET A 133 21.40 0.67 -13.61
N ALA A 134 21.42 1.95 -13.23
CA ALA A 134 21.38 3.02 -14.21
C ALA A 134 22.62 2.84 -15.10
N VAL A 135 22.39 2.48 -16.37
CA VAL A 135 23.47 2.45 -17.35
C VAL A 135 23.99 3.87 -17.47
N ILE A 136 25.24 4.09 -17.07
CA ILE A 136 25.92 5.38 -17.28
C ILE A 136 26.12 5.51 -18.79
N LEU A 137 25.16 6.14 -19.44
CA LEU A 137 25.22 6.46 -20.86
C LEU A 137 26.38 7.45 -21.05
N THR A 138 27.22 7.19 -22.04
CA THR A 138 28.24 8.15 -22.47
C THR A 138 27.58 9.49 -22.83
N PRO A 139 28.30 10.63 -22.74
CA PRO A 139 27.73 11.93 -23.08
C PRO A 139 27.06 11.96 -24.46
N ASP A 140 27.61 11.24 -25.44
CA ASP A 140 27.05 11.11 -26.78
C ASP A 140 25.73 10.33 -26.79
N GLN A 141 25.64 9.20 -26.08
CA GLN A 141 24.40 8.44 -25.95
C GLN A 141 23.29 9.19 -25.20
N GLN A 142 23.64 10.08 -24.25
CA GLN A 142 22.66 10.96 -23.61
C GLN A 142 22.16 12.04 -24.57
N ARG A 143 23.04 12.61 -25.40
CA ARG A 143 22.67 13.58 -26.45
C ARG A 143 21.76 12.94 -27.47
N ASP A 144 22.03 11.71 -27.89
CA ASP A 144 21.21 10.97 -28.85
C ASP A 144 19.82 10.65 -28.29
N LYS A 145 19.71 10.12 -27.07
CA LYS A 145 18.41 9.88 -26.43
C LYS A 145 17.61 11.18 -26.25
N ARG A 146 18.27 12.28 -25.87
CA ARG A 146 17.61 13.59 -25.76
C ARG A 146 17.12 14.09 -27.13
N ARG A 147 17.91 13.88 -28.19
CA ARG A 147 17.54 14.21 -29.58
C ARG A 147 16.33 13.40 -30.04
N GLU A 148 16.30 12.10 -29.74
CA GLU A 148 15.15 11.25 -30.06
C GLU A 148 13.89 11.66 -29.29
N MET A 149 13.99 11.94 -27.99
CA MET A 149 12.85 12.40 -27.19
C MET A 149 12.34 13.77 -27.66
N ALA A 150 13.24 14.69 -28.02
CA ALA A 150 12.88 15.99 -28.59
C ALA A 150 12.18 15.82 -29.94
N LYS A 151 12.68 14.92 -30.81
CA LYS A 151 12.05 14.61 -32.10
C LYS A 151 10.64 14.05 -31.91
N LYS A 152 10.46 13.09 -30.99
CA LYS A 152 9.14 12.53 -30.64
C LYS A 152 8.18 13.59 -30.09
N LEU A 153 8.68 14.54 -29.29
CA LEU A 153 7.86 15.63 -28.75
C LEU A 153 7.41 16.60 -29.85
N VAL A 154 8.32 16.95 -30.78
CA VAL A 154 8.01 17.79 -31.95
C VAL A 154 6.98 17.10 -32.85
N GLU A 155 7.13 15.79 -33.07
CA GLU A 155 6.21 14.97 -33.86
C GLU A 155 4.83 14.87 -33.21
N MET A 156 4.76 14.61 -31.89
CA MET A 156 3.49 14.58 -31.16
C MET A 156 2.79 15.95 -31.17
N ASN A 157 3.54 17.04 -31.05
CA ASN A 157 3.00 18.40 -31.11
C ASN A 157 2.61 18.82 -32.55
N ALA A 158 3.25 18.26 -33.58
CA ALA A 158 2.81 18.41 -34.97
C ALA A 158 1.49 17.66 -35.18
N ARG A 159 1.40 16.39 -34.76
CA ARG A 159 0.19 15.58 -34.87
C ARG A 159 -1.01 16.22 -34.19
N LYS A 160 -0.85 16.72 -32.95
CA LYS A 160 -1.91 17.46 -32.24
C LYS A 160 -2.35 18.74 -32.95
N ARG A 161 -1.44 19.41 -33.67
CA ARG A 161 -1.78 20.61 -34.45
C ARG A 161 -2.57 20.24 -35.71
N ASP A 162 -2.20 19.15 -36.37
CA ASP A 162 -2.90 18.65 -37.55
C ASP A 162 -4.28 18.10 -37.20
N GLU A 163 -4.40 17.35 -36.09
CA GLU A 163 -5.68 16.88 -35.53
C GLU A 163 -6.63 18.06 -35.25
N LYS A 164 -6.13 19.12 -34.60
CA LYS A 164 -6.94 20.32 -34.33
C LYS A 164 -7.33 21.10 -35.59
N LEU A 165 -6.46 21.11 -36.60
CA LEU A 165 -6.77 21.73 -37.90
C LEU A 165 -7.89 20.97 -38.61
N ALA A 166 -7.85 19.63 -38.57
CA ALA A 166 -8.89 18.78 -39.15
C ALA A 166 -10.24 18.98 -38.44
N GLU A 167 -10.25 19.09 -37.10
CA GLU A 167 -11.46 19.42 -36.32
C GLU A 167 -12.05 20.79 -36.73
N ASP A 168 -11.21 21.83 -36.83
CA ASP A 168 -11.64 23.17 -37.25
C ASP A 168 -12.19 23.12 -38.71
N GLU A 169 -11.59 22.34 -39.61
CA GLU A 169 -12.06 22.15 -41.00
C GLU A 169 -13.40 21.41 -41.10
N GLU A 170 -13.57 20.33 -40.34
CA GLU A 170 -14.83 19.59 -40.28
C GLU A 170 -15.95 20.46 -39.71
N GLN A 171 -15.65 21.25 -38.67
CA GLN A 171 -16.60 22.19 -38.11
C GLN A 171 -17.04 23.25 -39.13
N VAL A 172 -16.11 23.79 -39.93
CA VAL A 172 -16.46 24.71 -41.03
C VAL A 172 -17.30 24.02 -42.10
N HIS A 173 -16.99 22.77 -42.45
CA HIS A 173 -17.78 22.00 -43.41
C HIS A 173 -19.23 21.81 -42.93
N GLN A 174 -19.43 21.42 -41.67
CA GLN A 174 -20.76 21.29 -41.06
C GLN A 174 -21.53 22.62 -41.10
N LEU A 175 -20.88 23.74 -40.76
CA LEU A 175 -21.52 25.07 -40.79
C LEU A 175 -21.84 25.53 -42.23
N LEU A 176 -21.05 25.12 -43.22
CA LEU A 176 -21.33 25.40 -44.64
C LEU A 176 -22.51 24.58 -45.17
N MET A 177 -22.66 23.32 -44.74
CA MET A 177 -23.86 22.52 -45.07
C MET A 177 -25.13 23.15 -44.49
N ILE A 178 -25.07 23.63 -43.24
CA ILE A 178 -26.19 24.37 -42.62
C ILE A 178 -26.53 25.63 -43.43
N ARG A 179 -25.51 26.32 -43.96
CA ARG A 179 -25.72 27.49 -44.82
C ARG A 179 -26.37 27.11 -46.16
N GLU A 180 -25.97 26.01 -46.78
CA GLU A 180 -26.54 25.52 -48.04
C GLU A 180 -28.01 25.13 -47.86
N MET A 181 -28.37 24.45 -46.76
CA MET A 181 -29.77 24.16 -46.40
C MET A 181 -30.62 25.44 -46.24
N ILE A 182 -30.03 26.52 -45.75
CA ILE A 182 -30.69 27.85 -45.65
C ILE A 182 -30.86 28.49 -47.03
N GLU A 183 -29.90 28.31 -47.94
CA GLU A 183 -29.93 28.86 -49.31
C GLU A 183 -30.91 28.07 -50.22
N ASP A 184 -31.08 26.77 -50.00
CA ASP A 184 -31.98 25.88 -50.76
C ASP A 184 -33.47 26.01 -50.36
N GLY A 185 -33.78 26.76 -49.29
CA GLY A 185 -35.15 27.12 -48.93
C GLY A 185 -35.92 26.05 -48.12
N GLU A 186 -35.21 25.24 -47.33
CA GLU A 186 -35.79 24.27 -46.39
C GLU A 186 -36.73 24.95 -45.35
N PRO A 187 -37.73 24.24 -44.80
CA PRO A 187 -38.75 24.84 -43.95
C PRO A 187 -38.16 25.48 -42.68
N ILE A 188 -38.65 26.67 -42.35
CA ILE A 188 -38.13 27.59 -41.31
C ILE A 188 -37.98 26.91 -39.93
N GLU A 189 -38.82 25.92 -39.62
CA GLU A 189 -38.80 25.21 -38.34
C GLU A 189 -37.59 24.25 -38.22
N GLU A 190 -37.22 23.54 -39.30
CA GLU A 190 -36.09 22.61 -39.31
C GLU A 190 -34.76 23.37 -39.25
N VAL A 191 -34.66 24.48 -39.99
CA VAL A 191 -33.51 25.41 -39.94
C VAL A 191 -33.29 25.94 -38.52
N ARG A 192 -34.38 26.24 -37.79
CA ARG A 192 -34.31 26.78 -36.43
C ARG A 192 -33.90 25.73 -35.40
N GLU A 193 -34.29 24.46 -35.58
CA GLU A 193 -33.82 23.36 -34.73
C GLU A 193 -32.34 23.05 -34.96
N VAL A 194 -31.89 23.02 -36.21
CA VAL A 194 -30.48 22.77 -36.57
C VAL A 194 -29.57 23.91 -36.09
N LEU A 195 -30.03 25.17 -36.13
CA LEU A 195 -29.30 26.30 -35.55
C LEU A 195 -29.21 26.22 -34.02
N LYS A 196 -30.28 25.77 -33.35
CA LYS A 196 -30.28 25.56 -31.89
C LYS A 196 -29.34 24.44 -31.46
N SER A 197 -29.26 23.33 -32.20
CA SER A 197 -28.37 22.21 -31.86
C SER A 197 -26.89 22.59 -31.95
N HIS A 198 -26.54 23.56 -32.81
CA HIS A 198 -25.20 24.13 -32.92
C HIS A 198 -24.99 25.40 -32.06
N GLY A 199 -25.95 25.75 -31.19
CA GLY A 199 -25.84 26.86 -30.24
C GLY A 199 -25.94 28.28 -30.85
N LEU A 200 -26.42 28.40 -32.09
CA LEU A 200 -26.49 29.65 -32.84
C LEU A 200 -27.91 30.23 -32.82
N LYS A 201 -28.02 31.55 -32.60
CA LYS A 201 -29.33 32.23 -32.47
C LYS A 201 -29.81 32.90 -33.75
N ASN A 202 -28.87 33.35 -34.61
CA ASN A 202 -29.18 34.09 -35.83
C ASN A 202 -28.25 33.66 -37.00
N GLU A 203 -28.75 33.77 -38.23
CA GLU A 203 -27.97 33.54 -39.47
C GLU A 203 -26.73 34.45 -39.57
N LYS A 204 -26.79 35.66 -38.99
CA LYS A 204 -25.65 36.59 -38.91
C LYS A 204 -24.52 36.05 -38.03
N ASP A 205 -24.84 35.28 -36.99
CA ASP A 205 -23.86 34.70 -36.07
C ASP A 205 -23.20 33.47 -36.72
N LEU A 206 -23.96 32.69 -37.49
CA LEU A 206 -23.44 31.61 -38.35
C LEU A 206 -22.39 32.13 -39.35
N LYS A 207 -22.72 33.20 -40.08
CA LYS A 207 -21.80 33.83 -41.04
C LYS A 207 -20.50 34.33 -40.38
N LYS A 208 -20.60 34.94 -39.20
CA LYS A 208 -19.41 35.38 -38.43
C LYS A 208 -18.54 34.22 -37.96
N LEU A 209 -19.15 33.14 -37.44
CA LEU A 209 -18.42 31.98 -36.96
C LEU A 209 -17.67 31.28 -38.09
N ILE A 210 -18.28 31.16 -39.28
CA ILE A 210 -17.62 30.62 -40.48
C ILE A 210 -16.40 31.48 -40.85
N THR A 211 -16.53 32.82 -40.88
CA THR A 211 -15.39 33.70 -41.21
C THR A 211 -14.28 33.64 -40.17
N ASP A 212 -14.61 33.56 -38.88
CA ASP A 212 -13.63 33.49 -37.80
C ASP A 212 -12.89 32.14 -37.80
N LEU A 213 -13.58 31.05 -38.09
CA LEU A 213 -12.96 29.72 -38.22
C LEU A 213 -12.11 29.62 -39.50
N GLN A 214 -12.59 30.13 -40.63
CA GLN A 214 -11.81 30.19 -41.88
C GLN A 214 -10.51 30.99 -41.70
N THR A 215 -10.57 32.17 -41.07
CA THR A 215 -9.34 32.96 -40.79
C THR A 215 -8.40 32.26 -39.80
N ARG A 216 -8.94 31.46 -38.86
CA ARG A 216 -8.14 30.63 -37.96
C ARG A 216 -7.44 29.50 -38.70
N ILE A 217 -8.15 28.79 -39.57
CA ILE A 217 -7.62 27.72 -40.43
C ILE A 217 -6.52 28.28 -41.34
N ASP A 218 -6.73 29.42 -41.99
CA ASP A 218 -5.74 30.04 -42.87
C ASP A 218 -4.47 30.46 -42.12
N ARG A 219 -4.62 31.04 -40.91
CA ARG A 219 -3.49 31.35 -40.02
C ARG A 219 -2.75 30.09 -39.56
N ALA A 220 -3.48 29.00 -39.28
CA ALA A 220 -2.89 27.73 -38.88
C ALA A 220 -2.13 27.06 -40.04
N LYS A 221 -2.73 27.00 -41.23
CA LYS A 221 -2.09 26.51 -42.47
C LYS A 221 -0.85 27.31 -42.84
N SER A 222 -0.90 28.64 -42.74
CA SER A 222 0.25 29.52 -42.98
C SER A 222 1.38 29.24 -41.98
N LYS A 223 1.07 29.01 -40.69
CA LYS A 223 2.06 28.61 -39.68
C LYS A 223 2.67 27.23 -39.93
N ILE A 224 1.90 26.27 -40.44
CA ILE A 224 2.39 24.93 -40.80
C ILE A 224 3.32 25.02 -42.02
N ALA A 225 2.94 25.78 -43.05
CA ALA A 225 3.78 26.04 -44.21
C ALA A 225 5.11 26.73 -43.84
N ALA A 226 5.06 27.72 -42.93
CA ALA A 226 6.25 28.38 -42.41
C ALA A 226 7.12 27.45 -41.53
N ALA A 227 6.51 26.54 -40.77
CA ALA A 227 7.22 25.57 -39.96
C ALA A 227 7.91 24.47 -40.81
N SER A 228 7.29 24.07 -41.93
CA SER A 228 7.88 23.13 -42.89
C SER A 228 9.10 23.72 -43.62
N HIS A 229 9.03 25.00 -43.99
CA HIS A 229 10.18 25.71 -44.58
C HIS A 229 11.34 25.93 -43.61
N ASN A 230 11.07 26.03 -42.30
CA ASN A 230 12.10 26.15 -41.28
C ASN A 230 12.66 24.80 -40.81
N ALA A 231 11.99 23.67 -41.11
CA ALA A 231 12.43 22.35 -40.67
C ALA A 231 13.79 21.92 -41.28
N SER A 232 14.12 22.40 -42.48
CA SER A 232 15.43 22.20 -43.13
C SER A 232 16.57 23.02 -42.50
N HIS A 233 16.26 24.06 -41.71
CA HIS A 233 17.25 24.88 -41.00
C HIS A 233 17.38 24.52 -39.51
N VAL A 234 16.42 23.77 -38.96
CA VAL A 234 16.44 23.32 -37.56
C VAL A 234 17.39 22.13 -37.36
N GLU A 235 17.74 21.37 -38.40
CA GLU A 235 18.71 20.26 -38.29
C GLU A 235 20.13 20.72 -37.92
N GLU A 236 20.56 21.92 -38.34
CA GLU A 236 21.86 22.49 -37.93
C GLU A 236 21.81 23.22 -36.57
N HIS A 237 20.67 23.82 -36.21
CA HIS A 237 20.59 24.68 -35.02
C HIS A 237 20.20 23.99 -33.71
N VAL A 238 19.84 22.70 -33.74
CA VAL A 238 19.64 21.88 -32.52
C VAL A 238 20.98 21.54 -31.83
N MET A 239 22.12 21.87 -32.45
CA MET A 239 23.47 21.69 -31.89
C MET A 239 23.80 22.60 -30.69
N GLU A 240 23.07 23.70 -30.46
CA GLU A 240 23.20 24.48 -29.22
C GLU A 240 22.16 24.04 -28.20
N GLU A 241 22.63 23.39 -27.13
CA GLU A 241 21.79 22.89 -26.04
C GLU A 241 20.79 23.96 -25.52
N PRO A 242 19.50 23.62 -25.37
CA PRO A 242 18.51 24.54 -24.80
C PRO A 242 18.81 24.87 -23.32
N LYS A 243 19.60 24.04 -22.62
CA LYS A 243 20.11 24.36 -21.27
C LYS A 243 21.12 25.51 -21.29
N LEU A 244 22.01 25.57 -22.29
CA LEU A 244 23.01 26.65 -22.41
C LEU A 244 22.34 28.03 -22.63
N ARG A 245 21.18 28.07 -23.30
CA ARG A 245 20.39 29.29 -23.49
C ARG A 245 19.77 29.80 -22.18
N LEU A 246 19.42 28.90 -21.26
CA LEU A 246 18.93 29.27 -19.93
C LEU A 246 20.06 29.85 -19.06
N PHE A 247 21.25 29.25 -19.12
CA PHE A 247 22.44 29.71 -18.39
C PHE A 247 22.96 31.08 -18.87
N LYS A 248 22.94 31.34 -20.19
CA LYS A 248 23.39 32.61 -20.80
C LYS A 248 22.66 33.84 -20.24
N ASN A 249 21.41 33.70 -19.76
CA ASN A 249 20.60 34.84 -19.34
C ASN A 249 20.75 35.23 -17.86
N LYS A 250 21.36 34.40 -16.99
CA LYS A 250 21.51 34.69 -15.55
C LYS A 250 22.95 34.67 -15.02
N ILE A 251 23.87 33.96 -15.66
CA ILE A 251 25.29 33.92 -15.27
C ILE A 251 26.13 34.11 -16.54
N GLN A 252 26.91 35.20 -16.62
CA GLN A 252 27.83 35.42 -17.74
C GLN A 252 28.93 34.34 -17.71
N LEU A 253 28.88 33.43 -18.68
CA LEU A 253 29.95 32.46 -18.92
C LEU A 253 31.21 33.21 -19.42
N PRO A 254 32.38 32.97 -18.83
CA PRO A 254 33.65 33.42 -19.42
C PRO A 254 33.85 32.80 -20.81
N LYS A 255 34.44 33.56 -21.73
CA LYS A 255 34.78 33.08 -23.09
C LYS A 255 35.73 31.88 -22.99
N GLU A 256 35.54 30.90 -23.88
CA GLU A 256 36.00 29.49 -23.83
C GLU A 256 37.49 29.21 -23.57
N GLU A 257 38.37 30.20 -23.54
CA GLU A 257 39.83 29.97 -23.37
C GLU A 257 40.35 30.02 -21.93
N SER A 258 39.49 30.18 -20.92
CA SER A 258 39.93 30.11 -19.52
C SER A 258 38.79 29.70 -18.56
N ILE A 259 38.38 28.43 -18.61
CA ILE A 259 37.71 27.79 -17.46
C ILE A 259 38.81 27.56 -16.41
N SER A 260 39.20 28.61 -15.70
CA SER A 260 40.24 28.55 -14.68
C SER A 260 39.70 27.83 -13.44
N LYS A 261 40.55 27.06 -12.75
CA LYS A 261 40.28 26.51 -11.41
C LYS A 261 39.75 27.58 -10.43
N ALA A 262 40.07 28.85 -10.67
CA ALA A 262 39.54 30.00 -9.93
C ALA A 262 38.02 30.19 -10.10
N TRP A 263 37.48 30.03 -11.31
CA TRP A 263 36.04 30.16 -11.57
C TRP A 263 35.25 29.02 -10.93
N LEU A 264 35.74 27.78 -11.03
CA LEU A 264 35.15 26.64 -10.32
C LEU A 264 35.14 26.88 -8.81
N LYS A 265 36.24 27.39 -8.25
CA LYS A 265 36.34 27.75 -6.82
C LYS A 265 35.29 28.79 -6.41
N ASP A 266 34.99 29.76 -7.28
CA ASP A 266 33.93 30.75 -7.05
C ASP A 266 32.53 30.14 -7.08
N ILE A 267 32.28 29.16 -7.95
CA ILE A 267 31.01 28.40 -7.97
C ILE A 267 30.86 27.56 -6.69
N TYR A 268 31.92 26.86 -6.27
CA TYR A 268 31.95 26.14 -4.99
C TYR A 268 31.66 27.07 -3.81
N LYS A 269 32.25 28.26 -3.80
CA LYS A 269 32.03 29.27 -2.76
C LYS A 269 30.58 29.77 -2.75
N LYS A 270 30.01 30.09 -3.91
CA LYS A 270 28.60 30.52 -4.03
C LYS A 270 27.63 29.45 -3.51
N ARG A 271 27.89 28.17 -3.83
CA ARG A 271 27.10 27.05 -3.31
C ARG A 271 27.20 26.96 -1.78
N GLN A 272 28.42 27.04 -1.24
CA GLN A 272 28.66 26.96 0.20
C GLN A 272 27.99 28.13 0.95
N ASP A 273 28.08 29.35 0.44
CA ASP A 273 27.46 30.52 1.05
C ASP A 273 25.92 30.38 1.17
N ILE A 274 25.26 29.75 0.19
CA ILE A 274 23.81 29.48 0.23
C ILE A 274 23.50 28.40 1.28
N ILE A 275 24.29 27.32 1.32
CA ILE A 275 24.15 26.23 2.31
C ILE A 275 24.32 26.77 3.74
N ASP A 276 25.34 27.58 3.97
CA ASP A 276 25.63 28.17 5.28
C ASP A 276 24.50 29.11 5.72
N LYS A 277 23.98 29.94 4.80
CA LYS A 277 22.80 30.79 5.08
C LYS A 277 21.58 29.94 5.45
N LYS A 278 21.32 28.85 4.72
CA LYS A 278 20.21 27.93 5.02
C LYS A 278 20.38 27.25 6.38
N ALA A 279 21.60 26.83 6.73
CA ALA A 279 21.92 26.22 8.02
C ALA A 279 21.72 27.20 9.19
N VAL A 280 22.23 28.43 9.06
CA VAL A 280 22.05 29.50 10.08
C VAL A 280 20.57 29.83 10.28
N ARG A 281 19.79 29.96 9.20
CA ARG A 281 18.34 30.19 9.30
C ARG A 281 17.61 29.03 9.98
N LYS A 282 17.96 27.78 9.62
CA LYS A 282 17.38 26.58 10.25
C LYS A 282 17.69 26.53 11.75
N GLN A 283 18.93 26.84 12.15
CA GLN A 283 19.33 26.90 13.55
C GLN A 283 18.59 28.01 14.30
N ARG A 284 18.51 29.22 13.74
CA ARG A 284 17.73 30.34 14.32
C ARG A 284 16.25 29.98 14.50
N ARG A 285 15.64 29.28 13.54
CA ARG A 285 14.25 28.80 13.65
C ARG A 285 14.07 27.80 14.79
N GLN A 286 15.00 26.86 14.95
CA GLN A 286 15.01 25.92 16.08
C GLN A 286 15.23 26.63 17.42
N ASP A 287 16.10 27.63 17.45
CA ASP A 287 16.38 28.41 18.65
C ASP A 287 15.18 29.29 19.06
N MET A 288 14.45 29.87 18.10
CA MET A 288 13.20 30.61 18.38
C MET A 288 12.07 29.72 18.92
N ALA A 289 12.08 28.42 18.60
CA ALA A 289 11.10 27.45 19.10
C ALA A 289 11.41 26.99 20.54
N LYS A 290 12.69 26.99 20.94
CA LYS A 290 13.12 26.62 22.30
C LYS A 290 12.99 27.81 23.26
N ARG A 291 12.50 27.57 24.48
CA ARG A 291 12.42 28.60 25.54
C ARG A 291 13.80 28.86 26.13
N GLY A 292 14.18 30.14 26.29
CA GLY A 292 15.40 30.56 26.99
C GLY A 292 16.65 30.81 26.13
N THR A 293 16.55 30.67 24.81
CA THR A 293 17.62 31.05 23.87
C THR A 293 17.63 32.57 23.62
N ALA A 294 18.76 33.13 23.19
CA ALA A 294 18.86 34.56 22.86
C ALA A 294 17.83 35.01 21.81
N ALA A 295 17.59 34.18 20.78
CA ALA A 295 16.58 34.44 19.76
C ALA A 295 15.14 34.37 20.30
N SER A 296 14.85 33.45 21.23
CA SER A 296 13.56 33.36 21.92
C SER A 296 13.32 34.56 22.86
N LEU A 297 14.36 35.03 23.54
CA LEU A 297 14.33 36.21 24.38
C LEU A 297 14.16 37.50 23.56
N GLU A 298 14.78 37.59 22.39
CA GLU A 298 14.62 38.71 21.47
C GLU A 298 13.20 38.77 20.90
N ARG A 299 12.64 37.61 20.49
CA ARG A 299 11.22 37.48 20.13
C ARG A 299 10.29 37.92 21.27
N MET A 300 10.53 37.44 22.49
CA MET A 300 9.72 37.82 23.67
C MET A 300 9.86 39.30 24.02
N ARG A 301 11.06 39.88 23.87
CA ARG A 301 11.31 41.31 24.08
C ARG A 301 10.56 42.16 23.05
N LEU A 302 10.56 41.76 21.78
CA LEU A 302 9.78 42.40 20.71
C LEU A 302 8.28 42.34 21.01
N ILE A 303 7.76 41.15 21.33
CA ILE A 303 6.34 40.96 21.71
C ILE A 303 5.98 41.84 22.92
N SER A 304 6.85 41.90 23.93
CA SER A 304 6.63 42.72 25.13
C SER A 304 6.70 44.23 24.88
N GLN A 305 7.58 44.69 23.97
CA GLN A 305 7.65 46.09 23.57
C GLN A 305 6.42 46.52 22.76
N LEU A 306 5.88 45.63 21.92
CA LEU A 306 4.68 45.86 21.13
C LEU A 306 3.40 45.82 22.01
N ALA A 307 3.30 44.86 22.94
CA ALA A 307 2.19 44.77 23.89
C ALA A 307 2.13 45.92 24.91
N ARG A 308 3.18 46.75 25.02
CA ARG A 308 3.19 47.91 25.93
C ARG A 308 2.32 49.09 25.46
N LYS A 309 1.86 49.07 24.21
CA LYS A 309 1.20 50.23 23.58
C LYS A 309 -0.30 50.33 23.88
N ASP A 310 -0.99 49.22 24.15
CA ASP A 310 -2.43 49.22 24.48
C ASP A 310 -2.65 48.51 25.83
N LYS A 311 -3.06 49.28 26.84
CA LYS A 311 -3.36 48.80 28.21
C LYS A 311 -4.86 48.82 28.53
N ARG A 312 -5.71 48.91 27.51
CA ARG A 312 -7.16 48.80 27.61
C ARG A 312 -7.66 47.86 26.53
N ASP A 313 -8.21 46.75 27.01
CA ASP A 313 -8.92 45.68 26.31
C ASP A 313 -8.09 44.85 25.32
N ASP A 314 -7.97 43.56 25.63
CA ASP A 314 -7.22 42.53 24.90
C ASP A 314 -8.01 42.06 23.68
N ASP A 315 -8.00 42.89 22.64
CA ASP A 315 -8.63 42.62 21.34
C ASP A 315 -7.57 42.28 20.26
N PHE A 316 -6.40 41.77 20.70
CA PHE A 316 -5.26 41.48 19.83
C PHE A 316 -5.61 40.35 18.84
N GLY A 317 -5.68 40.69 17.55
CA GLY A 317 -6.13 39.81 16.47
C GLY A 317 -7.39 40.27 15.72
N SER A 318 -8.08 41.32 16.17
CA SER A 318 -9.21 41.92 15.45
C SER A 318 -8.82 43.00 14.44
N ARG A 319 -7.57 43.51 14.50
CA ARG A 319 -7.06 44.57 13.61
C ARG A 319 -6.09 44.01 12.57
N ASP A 320 -6.21 44.46 11.33
CA ASP A 320 -5.29 44.10 10.23
C ASP A 320 -3.83 44.49 10.52
N GLU A 321 -3.61 45.51 11.35
CA GLU A 321 -2.28 45.96 11.80
C GLU A 321 -1.58 44.93 12.71
N ASP A 322 -2.33 44.03 13.38
CA ASP A 322 -1.77 42.96 14.21
C ASP A 322 -1.10 41.87 13.33
N TRP A 323 -1.50 41.75 12.05
CA TRP A 323 -0.85 40.85 11.09
C TRP A 323 0.53 41.35 10.64
N ASP A 324 0.76 42.66 10.69
CA ASP A 324 2.09 43.23 10.39
C ASP A 324 3.09 42.92 11.51
N VAL A 325 2.60 42.71 12.74
CA VAL A 325 3.42 42.20 13.86
C VAL A 325 3.91 40.78 13.58
N TYR A 326 3.06 39.91 13.01
CA TYR A 326 3.47 38.58 12.55
C TYR A 326 4.49 38.65 11.41
N LYS A 327 4.37 39.61 10.47
CA LYS A 327 5.37 39.80 9.40
C LYS A 327 6.72 40.31 9.94
N VAL A 328 6.73 41.11 11.00
CA VAL A 328 7.97 41.59 11.63
C VAL A 328 8.64 40.50 12.46
N ILE A 329 7.86 39.70 13.19
CA ILE A 329 8.36 38.55 13.97
C ILE A 329 8.78 37.39 13.05
N ASN A 330 8.15 37.26 11.88
CA ASN A 330 8.33 36.15 10.95
C ASN A 330 8.90 36.62 9.60
N LYS A 331 9.68 37.71 9.57
CA LYS A 331 10.27 38.30 8.35
C LYS A 331 11.16 37.32 7.56
N GLU A 332 11.67 36.28 8.23
CA GLU A 332 12.48 35.20 7.67
C GLU A 332 11.71 33.86 7.55
N GLY A 333 10.40 33.88 7.73
CA GLY A 333 9.52 32.71 7.79
C GLY A 333 8.68 32.45 6.54
N GLY A 334 8.83 33.25 5.47
CA GLY A 334 8.15 33.01 4.21
C GLY A 334 8.72 31.78 3.48
N ASP A 335 7.86 30.82 3.15
CA ASP A 335 8.19 29.61 2.38
C ASP A 335 8.72 29.93 0.97
N THR A 336 8.40 31.13 0.47
CA THR A 336 8.65 31.58 -0.90
C THR A 336 10.14 31.71 -1.24
N ASP A 337 11.00 32.06 -0.27
CA ASP A 337 12.46 32.18 -0.50
C ASP A 337 13.17 30.80 -0.51
N SER A 338 12.54 29.75 0.02
CA SER A 338 13.16 28.41 0.15
C SER A 338 13.21 27.65 -1.18
N GLU A 339 12.21 27.84 -2.04
CA GLU A 339 12.16 27.19 -3.36
C GLU A 339 13.19 27.84 -4.31
N GLU A 340 13.26 29.17 -4.37
CA GLU A 340 14.23 29.87 -5.21
C GLU A 340 15.69 29.58 -4.82
N GLU A 341 15.98 29.47 -3.52
CA GLU A 341 17.32 29.13 -3.03
C GLU A 341 17.67 27.68 -3.37
N GLN A 342 16.68 26.77 -3.33
CA GLN A 342 16.86 25.38 -3.71
C GLN A 342 17.11 25.22 -5.22
N ASP A 343 16.40 25.98 -6.05
CA ASP A 343 16.62 26.04 -7.49
C ASP A 343 18.01 26.58 -7.81
N LYS A 344 18.46 27.65 -7.12
CA LYS A 344 19.82 28.19 -7.26
C LYS A 344 20.90 27.18 -6.87
N ILE A 345 20.69 26.38 -5.82
CA ILE A 345 21.61 25.29 -5.46
C ILE A 345 21.63 24.24 -6.58
N SER A 346 20.47 23.83 -7.09
CA SER A 346 20.38 22.84 -8.17
C SER A 346 21.07 23.32 -9.45
N GLU A 347 20.91 24.59 -9.81
CA GLU A 347 21.60 25.21 -10.94
C GLU A 347 23.12 25.20 -10.76
N LEU A 348 23.62 25.52 -9.57
CA LEU A 348 25.06 25.50 -9.27
C LEU A 348 25.63 24.07 -9.26
N GLU A 349 24.87 23.10 -8.77
CA GLU A 349 25.27 21.68 -8.78
C GLU A 349 25.29 21.09 -10.19
N ASP A 350 24.34 21.46 -11.05
CA ASP A 350 24.34 21.08 -12.47
C ASP A 350 25.57 21.65 -13.21
N ILE A 351 25.96 22.89 -12.90
CA ILE A 351 27.19 23.50 -13.44
C ILE A 351 28.43 22.74 -12.95
N LEU A 352 28.51 22.43 -11.65
CA LEU A 352 29.65 21.70 -11.08
C LEU A 352 29.76 20.28 -11.66
N ARG A 353 28.64 19.57 -11.85
CA ARG A 353 28.61 18.24 -12.49
C ARG A 353 29.10 18.25 -13.94
N PHE A 354 28.85 19.34 -14.67
CA PHE A 354 29.27 19.46 -16.07
C PHE A 354 30.78 19.76 -16.21
N TYR A 355 31.33 20.62 -15.35
CA TYR A 355 32.72 21.09 -15.46
C TYR A 355 33.71 20.39 -14.53
N ASP A 356 33.25 19.71 -13.48
CA ASP A 356 34.07 18.95 -12.54
C ASP A 356 33.52 17.52 -12.38
N PRO A 357 34.07 16.53 -13.11
CA PRO A 357 33.67 15.12 -13.01
C PRO A 357 33.91 14.50 -11.62
N THR A 358 34.68 15.15 -10.74
CA THR A 358 34.94 14.69 -9.37
C THR A 358 33.98 15.28 -8.35
N PHE A 359 33.09 16.19 -8.77
CA PHE A 359 32.11 16.80 -7.88
C PHE A 359 31.06 15.78 -7.39
N VAL A 360 31.06 15.53 -6.09
CA VAL A 360 30.03 14.77 -5.37
C VAL A 360 29.21 15.76 -4.55
N SER A 361 27.88 15.78 -4.74
CA SER A 361 27.01 16.68 -3.98
C SER A 361 27.04 16.28 -2.51
N SER A 362 27.32 17.21 -1.60
CA SER A 362 27.42 16.92 -0.16
C SER A 362 26.10 16.47 0.50
N ASN A 363 24.97 16.52 -0.22
CA ASN A 363 23.70 15.91 0.22
C ASN A 363 23.58 14.43 -0.19
N THR A 364 24.58 13.86 -0.86
CA THR A 364 24.61 12.46 -1.28
C THR A 364 25.56 11.60 -0.45
N ASN A 365 25.61 11.81 0.87
CA ASN A 365 25.98 10.70 1.77
C ASN A 365 25.00 9.51 1.66
N GLU A 366 23.88 9.70 0.94
CA GLU A 366 22.91 8.69 0.54
C GLU A 366 22.82 8.44 -0.98
N GLU A 367 23.81 8.83 -1.80
CA GLU A 367 24.07 8.05 -3.03
C GLU A 367 24.80 6.76 -2.62
N GLN A 368 24.13 6.00 -1.74
CA GLN A 368 24.40 4.61 -1.52
C GLN A 368 24.43 3.96 -2.89
N ASN A 369 25.43 3.13 -3.10
CA ASN A 369 25.46 2.14 -4.17
C ASN A 369 24.02 1.69 -4.47
N PRO A 370 23.49 1.80 -5.70
CA PRO A 370 22.10 1.47 -5.99
C PRO A 370 21.71 0.07 -5.48
N LYS A 371 22.71 -0.82 -5.37
CA LYS A 371 22.61 -2.10 -4.67
C LYS A 371 22.17 -1.96 -3.21
N GLU A 372 22.88 -1.17 -2.41
CA GLU A 372 22.62 -0.95 -0.98
C GLU A 372 21.29 -0.25 -0.75
N ALA A 373 20.95 0.73 -1.59
CA ALA A 373 19.66 1.43 -1.51
C ALA A 373 18.46 0.47 -1.68
N HIS A 374 18.61 -0.61 -2.45
CA HIS A 374 17.59 -1.63 -2.68
C HIS A 374 17.72 -2.84 -1.74
N GLN A 375 18.31 -2.69 -0.56
CA GLN A 375 18.37 -3.75 0.45
C GLN A 375 17.35 -3.55 1.58
N LEU A 376 16.64 -4.62 1.91
CA LEU A 376 15.78 -4.70 3.08
C LEU A 376 16.53 -5.40 4.21
N HIS A 377 16.65 -4.73 5.35
CA HIS A 377 17.11 -5.33 6.60
C HIS A 377 15.92 -5.91 7.36
N PHE A 378 15.84 -7.24 7.39
CA PHE A 378 14.84 -8.02 8.10
C PHE A 378 15.43 -8.54 9.42
N GLY A 379 15.05 -7.91 10.52
CA GLY A 379 15.63 -8.14 11.84
C GLY A 379 14.56 -8.62 12.82
N ILE A 380 14.20 -7.74 13.77
CA ILE A 380 13.17 -8.01 14.79
C ILE A 380 11.82 -8.44 14.21
N GLU A 381 11.50 -7.97 13.00
CA GLU A 381 10.24 -8.28 12.32
C GLU A 381 10.07 -9.79 12.08
N ARG A 382 11.17 -10.55 12.02
CA ARG A 382 11.21 -12.01 11.84
C ARG A 382 10.43 -12.79 12.91
N MET A 383 10.43 -12.28 14.15
CA MET A 383 9.71 -12.88 15.28
C MET A 383 8.52 -12.05 15.73
N ARG A 384 8.53 -10.74 15.49
CA ARG A 384 7.47 -9.83 15.94
C ARG A 384 6.15 -10.10 15.22
N CYS A 385 6.19 -10.49 13.95
CA CYS A 385 4.97 -10.78 13.22
C CYS A 385 4.30 -12.08 13.69
N THR A 386 5.08 -13.11 14.02
CA THR A 386 4.56 -14.39 14.48
C THR A 386 3.99 -14.32 15.89
N GLU A 387 4.48 -13.37 16.71
CA GLU A 387 3.97 -13.12 18.06
C GLU A 387 2.48 -12.76 18.07
N VAL A 388 1.93 -12.25 16.95
CA VAL A 388 0.50 -11.92 16.81
C VAL A 388 -0.43 -13.12 17.11
N LEU A 389 0.03 -14.36 16.92
CA LEU A 389 -0.73 -15.57 17.30
C LEU A 389 -0.90 -15.75 18.81
N PHE A 390 0.08 -15.28 19.60
CA PHE A 390 0.08 -15.38 21.06
C PHE A 390 -0.35 -14.07 21.72
N GLN A 391 -0.12 -12.95 21.05
CA GLN A 391 -0.52 -11.60 21.49
C GLN A 391 -1.25 -10.87 20.35
N PRO A 392 -2.54 -11.21 20.10
CA PRO A 392 -3.36 -10.54 19.09
C PRO A 392 -3.51 -9.02 19.28
N SER A 393 -3.31 -8.52 20.50
CA SER A 393 -3.36 -7.09 20.83
C SER A 393 -2.34 -6.25 20.04
N ILE A 394 -1.26 -6.85 19.52
CA ILE A 394 -0.25 -6.18 18.67
C ILE A 394 -0.89 -5.58 17.41
N ILE A 395 -1.90 -6.24 16.85
CA ILE A 395 -2.66 -5.77 15.68
C ILE A 395 -3.97 -5.07 16.07
N GLY A 396 -4.19 -4.82 17.36
CA GLY A 396 -5.42 -4.23 17.88
C GLY A 396 -6.59 -5.22 18.00
N CYS A 397 -6.34 -6.53 17.88
CA CYS A 397 -7.38 -7.54 18.10
C CYS A 397 -7.62 -7.74 19.60
N GLY A 398 -8.87 -7.60 20.04
CA GLY A 398 -9.28 -7.73 21.45
C GLY A 398 -9.53 -9.18 21.92
N GLN A 399 -9.14 -10.18 21.13
CA GLN A 399 -9.25 -11.60 21.50
C GLN A 399 -7.99 -12.10 22.21
N GLY A 400 -8.12 -13.17 22.99
CA GLY A 400 -6.98 -13.88 23.60
C GLY A 400 -6.13 -14.61 22.57
N GLY A 401 -4.85 -14.83 22.90
CA GLY A 401 -3.95 -15.60 22.06
C GLY A 401 -4.20 -17.10 22.11
N ILE A 402 -3.36 -17.88 21.42
CA ILE A 402 -3.38 -19.34 21.48
C ILE A 402 -3.23 -19.84 22.92
N SER A 403 -2.26 -19.32 23.67
CA SER A 403 -1.99 -19.70 25.07
C SER A 403 -3.21 -19.49 25.97
N ASP A 404 -3.76 -18.27 25.99
CA ASP A 404 -4.90 -17.89 26.82
C ASP A 404 -6.15 -18.72 26.48
N THR A 405 -6.35 -18.99 25.19
CA THR A 405 -7.51 -19.76 24.72
C THR A 405 -7.40 -21.22 25.11
N ILE A 406 -6.20 -21.82 25.05
CA ILE A 406 -5.99 -23.16 25.55
C ILE A 406 -6.26 -23.20 27.06
N GLU A 407 -5.71 -22.25 27.82
CA GLU A 407 -5.91 -22.20 29.28
C GLU A 407 -7.41 -22.11 29.63
N PHE A 408 -8.14 -21.24 28.92
CA PHE A 408 -9.59 -21.08 29.08
C PHE A 408 -10.35 -22.37 28.81
N ILE A 409 -10.00 -23.11 27.74
CA ILE A 409 -10.62 -24.39 27.41
C ILE A 409 -10.33 -25.43 28.49
N LEU A 410 -9.07 -25.58 28.90
CA LEU A 410 -8.67 -26.57 29.91
C LEU A 410 -9.34 -26.34 31.26
N LYS A 411 -9.60 -25.07 31.63
CA LYS A 411 -10.34 -24.70 32.87
C LYS A 411 -11.80 -25.16 32.89
N LYS A 412 -12.41 -25.44 31.73
CA LYS A 412 -13.78 -25.93 31.65
C LYS A 412 -13.93 -27.41 31.96
N TYR A 413 -12.84 -28.15 31.90
CA TYR A 413 -12.86 -29.59 32.11
C TYR A 413 -12.43 -29.98 33.53
N PRO A 414 -12.90 -31.13 34.04
CA PRO A 414 -12.34 -31.72 35.24
C PRO A 414 -10.82 -31.91 35.12
N VAL A 415 -10.12 -31.83 36.26
CA VAL A 415 -8.65 -31.87 36.32
C VAL A 415 -8.06 -33.06 35.55
N GLN A 416 -8.66 -34.24 35.67
CA GLN A 416 -8.20 -35.44 34.98
C GLN A 416 -8.30 -35.30 33.45
N THR A 417 -9.49 -34.93 32.94
CA THR A 417 -9.69 -34.73 31.50
C THR A 417 -8.78 -33.62 30.96
N ALA A 418 -8.59 -32.54 31.71
CA ALA A 418 -7.68 -31.47 31.33
C ALA A 418 -6.21 -31.94 31.25
N ASN A 419 -5.79 -32.86 32.11
CA ASN A 419 -4.48 -33.50 32.03
C ASN A 419 -4.37 -34.39 30.79
N ASP A 420 -5.37 -35.22 30.52
CA ASP A 420 -5.40 -36.09 29.34
C ASP A 420 -5.38 -35.29 28.03
N LEU A 421 -6.06 -34.14 27.98
CA LEU A 421 -6.02 -33.20 26.86
C LEU A 421 -4.64 -32.56 26.67
N ALA A 422 -3.98 -32.17 27.78
CA ALA A 422 -2.65 -31.57 27.75
C ALA A 422 -1.53 -32.57 27.42
N GLU A 423 -1.75 -33.85 27.71
CA GLU A 423 -0.82 -34.93 27.35
C GLU A 423 -0.71 -35.11 25.84
N ASN A 424 -1.78 -34.83 25.08
CA ASN A 424 -1.81 -35.02 23.64
C ASN A 424 -2.27 -33.75 22.93
N VAL A 425 -1.39 -32.77 22.79
CA VAL A 425 -1.64 -31.57 21.98
C VAL A 425 -1.16 -31.81 20.55
N PHE A 426 -2.05 -31.68 19.58
CA PHE A 426 -1.76 -31.87 18.16
C PHE A 426 -1.80 -30.53 17.42
N LEU A 427 -0.70 -30.20 16.73
CA LEU A 427 -0.55 -28.97 15.97
C LEU A 427 -0.69 -29.24 14.48
N THR A 428 -1.56 -28.49 13.81
CA THR A 428 -1.78 -28.61 12.36
C THR A 428 -2.10 -27.25 11.71
N GLY A 429 -2.00 -27.18 10.38
CA GLY A 429 -2.21 -25.97 9.60
C GLY A 429 -0.92 -25.21 9.23
N GLY A 430 -1.01 -24.33 8.23
CA GLY A 430 0.14 -23.72 7.56
C GLY A 430 1.15 -23.00 8.48
N PRO A 431 0.73 -22.07 9.35
CA PRO A 431 1.63 -21.34 10.25
C PRO A 431 2.40 -22.21 11.23
N THR A 432 1.94 -23.44 11.53
CA THR A 432 2.64 -24.36 12.45
C THR A 432 3.98 -24.87 11.90
N LYS A 433 4.22 -24.70 10.59
CA LYS A 433 5.50 -25.00 9.93
C LYS A 433 6.62 -24.05 10.35
N LEU A 434 6.30 -22.90 10.93
CA LEU A 434 7.31 -21.94 11.37
C LEU A 434 8.22 -22.57 12.44
N PRO A 435 9.53 -22.28 12.41
CA PRO A 435 10.47 -22.79 13.41
C PRO A 435 10.06 -22.42 14.84
N ASP A 436 10.36 -23.33 15.78
CA ASP A 436 10.14 -23.21 17.22
C ASP A 436 8.66 -23.10 17.66
N PHE A 437 7.70 -23.36 16.76
CA PHE A 437 6.28 -23.29 17.07
C PHE A 437 5.88 -24.33 18.14
N LYS A 438 6.35 -25.56 17.98
CA LYS A 438 6.09 -26.65 18.93
C LYS A 438 6.68 -26.33 20.30
N GLU A 439 7.91 -25.85 20.33
CA GLU A 439 8.67 -25.49 21.53
C GLU A 439 7.99 -24.34 22.27
N ARG A 440 7.51 -23.33 21.53
CA ARG A 440 6.74 -22.22 22.09
C ARG A 440 5.45 -22.72 22.74
N VAL A 441 4.63 -23.50 22.04
CA VAL A 441 3.37 -24.04 22.59
C VAL A 441 3.63 -24.95 23.79
N PHE A 442 4.65 -25.81 23.72
CA PHE A 442 5.04 -26.68 24.82
C PHE A 442 5.40 -25.88 26.08
N ARG A 443 6.16 -24.80 25.93
CA ARG A 443 6.51 -23.94 27.05
C ARG A 443 5.29 -23.25 27.65
N GLU A 444 4.42 -22.66 26.83
CA GLU A 444 3.18 -22.02 27.32
C GLU A 444 2.33 -23.02 28.11
N LEU A 445 2.17 -24.25 27.58
CA LEU A 445 1.53 -25.35 28.27
C LEU A 445 2.21 -25.69 29.61
N ARG A 446 3.53 -25.72 29.63
CA ARG A 446 4.30 -26.05 30.83
C ARG A 446 4.17 -24.97 31.91
N GLU A 447 4.09 -23.70 31.52
CA GLU A 447 3.95 -22.57 32.46
C GLU A 447 2.55 -22.50 33.08
N MET A 448 1.49 -22.83 32.33
CA MET A 448 0.11 -22.79 32.84
C MET A 448 -0.34 -24.07 33.57
N ARG A 449 0.42 -25.17 33.51
CA ARG A 449 0.05 -26.46 34.12
C ARG A 449 0.89 -26.79 35.37
N PRO A 450 0.34 -27.58 36.33
CA PRO A 450 1.10 -28.07 37.47
C PRO A 450 2.37 -28.85 37.06
N LEU A 451 3.38 -28.85 37.93
CA LEU A 451 4.71 -29.38 37.63
C LEU A 451 4.73 -30.90 37.31
N GLU A 452 3.78 -31.67 37.79
CA GLU A 452 3.70 -33.12 37.57
C GLU A 452 2.91 -33.52 36.32
N THR A 453 2.31 -32.56 35.59
CA THR A 453 1.50 -32.88 34.41
C THR A 453 2.38 -33.37 33.26
N SER A 454 2.03 -34.52 32.67
CA SER A 454 2.60 -34.99 31.41
C SER A 454 2.09 -34.10 30.27
N ILE A 455 3.01 -33.51 29.50
CA ILE A 455 2.68 -32.65 28.36
C ILE A 455 3.45 -33.20 27.17
N ASN A 456 2.74 -33.51 26.10
CA ASN A 456 3.37 -33.90 24.85
C ASN A 456 2.68 -33.19 23.68
N VAL A 457 3.47 -32.34 23.01
CA VAL A 457 3.05 -31.58 21.84
C VAL A 457 3.60 -32.28 20.60
N LYS A 458 2.69 -32.68 19.71
CA LYS A 458 3.00 -33.34 18.44
C LYS A 458 2.67 -32.40 17.30
N LEU A 459 3.69 -32.11 16.51
CA LEU A 459 3.53 -31.43 15.22
C LEU A 459 3.27 -32.51 14.17
N SER A 460 2.32 -32.24 13.28
CA SER A 460 2.08 -33.05 12.08
C SER A 460 3.34 -33.12 11.20
N ASP A 461 3.55 -34.27 10.53
CA ASP A 461 4.66 -34.44 9.58
C ASP A 461 4.47 -33.58 8.31
N SER A 462 3.22 -33.32 7.92
CA SER A 462 2.85 -32.54 6.74
C SER A 462 1.61 -31.68 7.01
N PRO A 463 1.73 -30.61 7.83
CA PRO A 463 0.59 -29.88 8.40
C PRO A 463 -0.30 -29.17 7.38
N ILE A 464 0.17 -29.02 6.13
CA ILE A 464 -0.58 -28.43 5.02
C ILE A 464 -1.42 -29.48 4.27
N LEU A 465 -0.94 -30.72 4.17
CA LEU A 465 -1.54 -31.76 3.34
C LEU A 465 -2.33 -32.80 4.16
N ASP A 466 -2.07 -32.91 5.46
CA ASP A 466 -2.69 -33.93 6.30
C ASP A 466 -4.21 -33.85 6.36
N ALA A 467 -4.78 -32.64 6.30
CA ALA A 467 -6.23 -32.48 6.22
C ALA A 467 -6.80 -33.16 4.97
N TRP A 468 -6.13 -32.99 3.82
CA TRP A 468 -6.53 -33.61 2.56
C TRP A 468 -6.31 -35.13 2.58
N PHE A 469 -5.17 -35.60 3.11
CA PHE A 469 -4.92 -37.04 3.25
C PHE A 469 -5.91 -37.71 4.19
N GLY A 470 -6.26 -37.06 5.30
CA GLY A 470 -7.27 -37.55 6.24
C GLY A 470 -8.67 -37.60 5.60
N ALA A 471 -9.05 -36.59 4.83
CA ALA A 471 -10.31 -36.60 4.08
C ALA A 471 -10.33 -37.71 3.02
N LYS A 472 -9.22 -37.92 2.30
CA LYS A 472 -9.05 -39.03 1.34
C LYS A 472 -9.18 -40.39 2.03
N GLU A 473 -8.56 -40.59 3.19
CA GLU A 473 -8.69 -41.83 3.94
C GLU A 473 -10.11 -42.04 4.45
N PHE A 474 -10.77 -40.97 4.90
CA PHE A 474 -12.17 -41.00 5.33
C PHE A 474 -13.11 -41.40 4.19
N ALA A 475 -12.91 -40.85 3.00
CA ALA A 475 -13.69 -41.19 1.80
C ALA A 475 -13.52 -42.65 1.34
N ASN A 476 -12.40 -43.29 1.67
CA ASN A 476 -12.13 -44.70 1.34
C ASN A 476 -12.67 -45.69 2.38
N LYS A 477 -13.35 -45.22 3.44
CA LYS A 477 -13.93 -46.12 4.45
C LYS A 477 -15.08 -46.94 3.84
N PRO A 478 -15.25 -48.21 4.26
CA PRO A 478 -16.30 -49.08 3.72
C PRO A 478 -17.71 -48.55 4.00
N ASN A 479 -17.89 -47.78 5.07
CA ASN A 479 -19.17 -47.18 5.47
C ASN A 479 -19.31 -45.71 5.02
N PHE A 480 -18.47 -45.22 4.10
CA PHE A 480 -18.52 -43.83 3.66
C PHE A 480 -19.88 -43.41 3.09
N ASN A 481 -20.59 -44.35 2.45
CA ASN A 481 -21.93 -44.11 1.90
C ASN A 481 -22.96 -43.67 2.95
N GLU A 482 -22.77 -44.01 4.23
CA GLU A 482 -23.65 -43.58 5.33
C GLU A 482 -23.53 -42.08 5.63
N TYR A 483 -22.42 -41.44 5.21
CA TYR A 483 -22.13 -40.03 5.46
C TYR A 483 -22.33 -39.14 4.23
N LEU A 484 -22.87 -39.69 3.14
CA LEU A 484 -23.15 -38.95 1.91
C LEU A 484 -24.57 -38.41 1.91
N LEU A 485 -24.70 -37.08 1.87
CA LEU A 485 -25.94 -36.42 1.52
C LEU A 485 -26.21 -36.66 0.03
N THR A 486 -27.32 -37.33 -0.31
CA THR A 486 -27.72 -37.58 -1.70
C THR A 486 -28.64 -36.46 -2.21
N PRO A 487 -28.81 -36.31 -3.54
CA PRO A 487 -29.73 -35.34 -4.12
C PRO A 487 -31.19 -35.54 -3.65
N GLU A 488 -31.62 -36.79 -3.45
CA GLU A 488 -32.97 -37.10 -2.96
C GLU A 488 -33.14 -36.61 -1.52
N MET A 489 -32.17 -36.89 -0.64
CA MET A 489 -32.19 -36.40 0.73
C MET A 489 -32.16 -34.88 0.80
N TYR A 490 -31.38 -34.24 -0.08
CA TYR A 490 -31.34 -32.78 -0.18
C TYR A 490 -32.70 -32.20 -0.61
N ALA A 491 -33.38 -32.82 -1.57
CA ALA A 491 -34.70 -32.38 -2.02
C ALA A 491 -35.77 -32.52 -0.91
N GLU A 492 -35.66 -33.53 -0.06
CA GLU A 492 -36.59 -33.77 1.06
C GLU A 492 -36.30 -32.90 2.29
N MET A 493 -35.03 -32.76 2.68
CA MET A 493 -34.62 -32.14 3.95
C MET A 493 -34.22 -30.66 3.80
N GLY A 494 -34.05 -30.18 2.56
CA GLY A 494 -33.67 -28.82 2.26
C GLY A 494 -32.16 -28.56 2.33
N GLY A 495 -31.77 -27.32 2.07
CA GLY A 495 -30.37 -26.96 1.83
C GLY A 495 -29.46 -26.87 3.05
N ASP A 496 -30.05 -26.71 4.23
CA ASP A 496 -29.31 -26.56 5.50
C ASP A 496 -28.99 -27.90 6.16
N TYR A 497 -29.60 -28.99 5.68
CA TYR A 497 -29.37 -30.32 6.20
C TYR A 497 -28.02 -30.90 5.71
N PHE A 498 -27.31 -31.54 6.63
CA PHE A 498 -26.15 -32.37 6.30
C PHE A 498 -26.05 -33.55 7.27
N ILE A 499 -25.36 -34.60 6.84
CA ILE A 499 -25.18 -35.80 7.65
C ILE A 499 -24.03 -35.62 8.62
N GLU A 500 -24.30 -35.83 9.91
CA GLU A 500 -23.28 -35.81 10.96
C GLU A 500 -22.33 -37.00 10.84
N ASN A 501 -21.05 -36.75 11.08
CA ASN A 501 -20.01 -37.77 11.15
C ASN A 501 -18.94 -37.38 12.19
N SER A 502 -17.97 -38.26 12.43
CA SER A 502 -16.91 -38.04 13.43
C SER A 502 -16.06 -36.78 13.19
N CYS A 503 -16.07 -36.27 11.97
CA CYS A 503 -15.28 -35.12 11.53
C CYS A 503 -16.15 -33.92 11.12
N SER A 504 -17.48 -33.96 11.21
CA SER A 504 -18.36 -32.86 10.81
C SER A 504 -18.68 -31.92 11.97
N ASN A 505 -19.36 -30.82 11.65
CA ASN A 505 -20.08 -30.05 12.67
C ASN A 505 -21.26 -30.86 13.24
N MET A 506 -21.81 -30.40 14.36
CA MET A 506 -23.14 -30.82 14.80
C MET A 506 -24.20 -30.13 13.94
N TYR A 507 -25.16 -30.90 13.45
CA TYR A 507 -26.33 -30.38 12.78
C TYR A 507 -27.22 -29.67 13.80
N CYS A 508 -27.63 -28.46 13.47
CA CYS A 508 -28.57 -27.69 14.26
C CYS A 508 -29.74 -27.29 13.34
N PRO A 509 -30.96 -27.81 13.57
CA PRO A 509 -32.10 -27.43 12.75
C PRO A 509 -32.36 -25.93 12.91
N LEU A 510 -32.77 -25.27 11.83
CA LEU A 510 -33.21 -23.88 11.95
C LEU A 510 -34.40 -23.79 12.91
N PRO A 511 -34.45 -22.75 13.77
CA PRO A 511 -35.67 -22.46 14.51
C PRO A 511 -36.84 -22.32 13.54
N GLU A 512 -38.01 -22.86 13.92
CA GLU A 512 -39.24 -22.65 13.15
C GLU A 512 -39.44 -21.13 12.94
N ALA A 513 -39.81 -20.75 11.72
CA ALA A 513 -40.09 -19.36 11.42
C ALA A 513 -41.12 -18.83 12.42
N VAL A 514 -40.77 -17.76 13.13
CA VAL A 514 -41.69 -17.09 14.05
C VAL A 514 -42.92 -16.72 13.22
N GLN A 515 -44.06 -17.34 13.51
CA GLN A 515 -45.33 -16.94 12.91
C GLN A 515 -45.53 -15.47 13.22
N GLU A 516 -45.51 -14.61 12.20
CA GLU A 516 -45.89 -13.22 12.38
C GLU A 516 -47.30 -13.21 12.97
N PRO A 517 -47.56 -12.42 14.03
CA PRO A 517 -48.89 -12.38 14.61
C PRO A 517 -49.88 -11.94 13.53
N GLU A 518 -50.85 -12.81 13.23
CA GLU A 518 -51.98 -12.52 12.35
C GLU A 518 -52.67 -11.23 12.82
N GLY A 519 -52.42 -10.11 12.13
CA GLY A 519 -53.04 -8.83 12.50
C GLY A 519 -52.35 -7.54 12.03
N LEU A 520 -51.15 -7.59 11.44
CA LEU A 520 -50.47 -6.36 10.97
C LEU A 520 -50.63 -6.06 9.47
N SER A 521 -51.32 -6.91 8.71
CA SER A 521 -51.50 -6.72 7.25
C SER A 521 -52.66 -5.80 6.85
N GLU A 522 -53.49 -5.31 7.78
CA GLU A 522 -54.65 -4.46 7.43
C GLU A 522 -54.41 -2.95 7.52
N LEU A 523 -53.21 -2.49 7.93
CA LEU A 523 -52.95 -1.06 8.15
C LEU A 523 -52.33 -0.31 6.95
N HIS A 524 -52.16 -0.94 5.78
CA HIS A 524 -51.53 -0.30 4.61
C HIS A 524 -52.46 0.02 3.43
N THR A 525 -53.79 -0.02 3.61
CA THR A 525 -54.74 0.32 2.52
C THR A 525 -55.53 1.61 2.74
N GLU A 526 -55.31 2.35 3.83
CA GLU A 526 -55.90 3.69 4.02
C GLU A 526 -54.84 4.74 4.41
N MET A 527 -54.05 5.14 3.42
CA MET A 527 -53.38 6.44 3.34
C MET A 527 -52.95 6.69 1.89
#